data_AF-A0A3B9U9C4-F1
#
_entry.id   AF-A0A3B9U9C4-F1
#
_cell.length_a   1.000
_cell.length_b   1.000
_cell.length_c   1.000
_cell.angle_alpha   90.00
_cell.angle_beta   90.00
_cell.angle_gamma   90.00
#
_symmetry.space_group_name_H-M   'P 1'
#
loop_
_entity.id
_entity.type
_entity.pdbx_description
1 polymer ?
#
loop_
_entity_poly.entity_id
_entity_poly.type
_entity_poly.pdbx_seq_one_letter_code
_entity_poly.pdbx_strand_id
1 'polypeptide(L)' 'MLLESQFQYLFDYRMRLAVLYLLDSDMAINHIGIKLGYDYQSHFCTAFTRKYGVSPIEYRAMQHAQDAKHEDV' A
#
# COMPACT_ATOMS: atom_id res chain seq x y z
N MET A 1 -25.47 0.42 -9.84
CA MET A 1 -24.54 1.56 -9.76
C MET A 1 -24.42 1.90 -8.28
N LEU A 2 -23.42 1.32 -7.60
CA LEU A 2 -23.35 1.31 -6.14
C LEU A 2 -22.82 2.66 -5.65
N LEU A 3 -23.62 3.32 -4.81
CA LEU A 3 -23.15 4.39 -3.92
C LEU A 3 -22.20 3.74 -2.90
N GLU A 4 -20.92 3.66 -3.24
CA GLU A 4 -19.87 3.39 -2.26
C GLU A 4 -19.98 4.48 -1.17
N SER A 5 -20.03 4.09 0.10
CA SER A 5 -20.05 5.09 1.19
C SER A 5 -18.84 6.03 1.06
N GLN A 6 -18.97 7.30 1.44
CA GLN A 6 -17.86 8.26 1.36
C GLN A 6 -16.58 7.75 2.06
N PHE A 7 -16.75 6.94 3.11
CA PHE A 7 -15.67 6.27 3.82
C PHE A 7 -14.96 5.22 2.96
N GLN A 8 -15.69 4.42 2.19
CA GLN A 8 -15.12 3.39 1.33
C GLN A 8 -14.34 4.00 0.17
N TYR A 9 -14.85 5.08 -0.44
CA TYR A 9 -14.12 5.81 -1.47
C TYR A 9 -12.79 6.37 -0.94
N LEU A 10 -12.82 7.04 0.23
CA LEU A 10 -11.61 7.58 0.85
C LEU A 10 -10.62 6.48 1.23
N PHE A 11 -11.12 5.37 1.77
CA PHE A 11 -10.31 4.20 2.10
C PHE A 11 -9.60 3.66 0.86
N ASP A 12 -10.33 3.42 -0.23
CA ASP A 12 -9.77 2.89 -1.47
C ASP A 12 -8.76 3.85 -2.10
N TYR A 13 -9.03 5.16 -2.04
CA TYR A 13 -8.09 6.18 -2.48
C TYR A 13 -6.78 6.12 -1.69
N ARG A 14 -6.85 6.05 -0.35
CA ARG A 14 -5.66 5.91 0.52
C ARG A 14 -4.88 4.63 0.24
N MET A 15 -5.57 3.51 0.00
CA MET A 15 -4.93 2.24 -0.32
C MET A 15 -4.21 2.27 -1.68
N ARG A 16 -4.80 2.92 -2.70
CA ARG A 16 -4.09 3.14 -3.97
C ARG A 16 -2.84 4.01 -3.81
N LEU A 17 -2.91 5.07 -3.01
CA LEU A 17 -1.72 5.87 -2.69
C LEU A 17 -0.66 5.07 -1.93
N ALA A 18 -1.07 4.17 -1.02
CA ALA A 18 -0.14 3.28 -0.33
C ALA A 18 0.68 2.45 -1.31
N VAL A 19 0.02 1.87 -2.32
CA VAL A 19 0.70 1.12 -3.39
C VAL A 19 1.72 2.00 -4.10
N LEU A 20 1.34 3.22 -4.52
CA LEU A 20 2.28 4.14 -5.17
C LEU A 20 3.50 4.45 -4.28
N TYR A 21 3.31 4.74 -2.99
CA TYR A 21 4.45 4.98 -2.10
C TYR A 21 5.29 3.73 -1.84
N LEU A 22 4.70 2.53 -1.88
CA LEU A 22 5.43 1.28 -1.71
C LEU A 22 6.34 0.96 -2.90
N LEU A 23 5.88 1.30 -4.11
CA LEU A 23 6.54 0.94 -5.37
C LEU A 23 7.46 2.06 -5.89
N ASP A 24 7.03 3.32 -5.80
CA ASP A 24 7.75 4.46 -6.39
C ASP A 24 8.71 5.13 -5.40
N SER A 25 8.88 4.57 -4.19
CA SER A 25 9.77 5.16 -3.18
C SER A 25 10.27 4.17 -2.13
N ASP A 26 11.41 4.51 -1.54
CA ASP A 26 11.99 3.83 -0.37
C ASP A 26 11.39 4.29 0.97
N MET A 27 10.22 4.96 0.95
CA MET A 27 9.62 5.49 2.17
C MET A 27 9.36 4.37 3.18
N ALA A 28 9.78 4.60 4.43
CA ALA A 28 9.55 3.62 5.50
C ALA A 28 8.04 3.41 5.72
N ILE A 29 7.64 2.16 5.98
CA ILE A 29 6.23 1.74 6.07
C ILE A 29 5.46 2.53 7.13
N ASN A 30 6.12 2.88 8.25
CA ASN A 30 5.55 3.76 9.28
C ASN A 30 5.23 5.16 8.74
N HIS A 31 6.14 5.77 7.97
CA HIS A 31 5.93 7.09 7.36
C HIS A 31 4.81 7.06 6.32
N ILE A 32 4.69 5.99 5.54
CA ILE A 32 3.56 5.78 4.62
C ILE A 32 2.24 5.78 5.40
N GLY A 33 2.15 5.01 6.49
CA GLY A 33 0.96 4.96 7.34
C GLY A 33 0.56 6.34 7.88
N ILE A 34 1.52 7.07 8.46
CA ILE A 34 1.31 8.43 8.99
C ILE A 34 0.83 9.37 7.88
N LYS A 35 1.46 9.33 6.71
CA LYS A 35 1.10 10.17 5.56
C LYS A 35 -0.31 9.91 5.05
N LEU A 36 -0.81 8.69 5.20
CA LEU A 36 -2.17 8.28 4.83
C LEU A 36 -3.20 8.49 5.95
N GLY A 37 -2.79 9.09 7.07
CA GLY A 37 -3.67 9.44 8.20
C GLY A 37 -3.92 8.29 9.17
N TYR A 38 -2.95 7.38 9.34
CA TYR A 38 -2.96 6.38 10.40
C TYR A 38 -1.99 6.79 11.51
N ASP A 39 -2.48 6.80 12.75
CA ASP A 39 -1.65 7.11 13.92
C ASP A 39 -0.69 5.96 14.28
N TYR A 40 -1.05 4.73 13.91
CA TYR A 40 -0.28 3.52 14.20
C TYR A 40 -0.01 2.71 12.93
N GLN A 41 1.27 2.36 12.72
CA GLN A 41 1.69 1.52 11.59
C GLN A 41 0.92 0.19 11.54
N SER A 42 0.63 -0.42 12.70
CA SER A 42 -0.10 -1.69 12.78
C SER A 42 -1.52 -1.60 12.19
N HIS A 43 -2.21 -0.47 12.38
CA HIS A 43 -3.54 -0.23 11.80
C HIS A 43 -3.48 -0.07 10.29
N PHE A 44 -2.48 0.68 9.81
CA PHE A 44 -2.20 0.80 8.38
C PHE A 44 -1.91 -0.58 7.76
N CYS A 45 -0.99 -1.35 8.33
CA CYS A 45 -0.65 -2.69 7.82
C CYS A 45 -1.88 -3.60 7.80
N THR A 46 -2.68 -3.61 8.86
CA THR A 46 -3.90 -4.43 8.92
C THR A 46 -4.90 -4.03 7.83
N ALA A 47 -5.11 -2.73 7.64
CA ALA A 47 -5.98 -2.21 6.59
C ALA A 47 -5.49 -2.57 5.18
N PHE A 48 -4.19 -2.43 4.95
CA PHE A 48 -3.56 -2.76 3.67
C PHE A 48 -3.68 -4.26 3.36
N THR A 49 -3.34 -5.13 4.31
CA THR A 49 -3.47 -6.58 4.14
C THR A 49 -4.91 -7.01 3.91
N ARG A 50 -5.89 -6.37 4.56
CA ARG A 50 -7.31 -6.64 4.27
C ARG A 50 -7.69 -6.32 2.82
N LYS A 51 -7.12 -5.28 2.22
CA LYS A 51 -7.42 -4.87 0.84
C LYS A 51 -6.66 -5.70 -0.21
N TYR A 52 -5.39 -6.01 0.04
CA TYR A 52 -4.48 -6.58 -0.96
C TYR A 52 -4.03 -8.02 -0.67
N GLY A 53 -4.40 -8.59 0.48
CA GLY A 53 -4.09 -9.97 0.86
C GLY A 53 -2.67 -10.21 1.39
N VAL A 54 -1.77 -9.23 1.27
CA VAL A 54 -0.36 -9.31 1.70
C VAL A 54 0.02 -8.08 2.53
N SER A 55 1.09 -8.17 3.33
CA SER A 55 1.59 -7.02 4.07
C SER A 55 2.25 -5.98 3.16
N PRO A 56 2.32 -4.70 3.58
CA PRO A 56 3.02 -3.67 2.80
C PRO A 56 4.49 -4.02 2.48
N ILE A 57 5.18 -4.68 3.41
CA ILE A 57 6.58 -5.09 3.25
C ILE A 57 6.69 -6.18 2.17
N GLU A 58 5.83 -7.20 2.24
CA GLU A 58 5.78 -8.26 1.23
C GLU A 58 5.42 -7.69 -0.15
N TYR A 59 4.45 -6.77 -0.21
CA TYR A 59 4.04 -6.12 -1.44
C TYR A 59 5.21 -5.39 -2.12
N ARG A 60 6.00 -4.62 -1.36
CA ARG A 60 7.22 -3.97 -1.87
C ARG A 60 8.26 -4.98 -2.36
N ALA A 61 8.51 -6.03 -1.59
CA ALA A 61 9.49 -7.06 -1.96
C ALA A 61 9.11 -7.81 -3.25
N MET A 62 7.82 -8.06 -3.46
CA MET A 62 7.32 -8.69 -4.69
C MET A 62 7.62 -7.87 -5.94
N GLN A 63 7.58 -6.53 -5.87
CA GLN A 63 7.93 -5.67 -6.99
C GLN A 63 9.42 -5.74 -7.35
N HIS A 64 10.30 -5.63 -6.36
CA HIS A 64 11.74 -5.73 -6.61
C HIS A 64 12.13 -7.08 -7.22
N ALA A 65 11.41 -8.15 -6.87
CA ALA A 65 11.60 -9.47 -7.48
C ALA A 65 11.07 -9.57 -8.93
N GLN A 66 10.21 -8.66 -9.37
CA GLN A 66 9.73 -8.55 -10.76
C GLN A 66 10.64 -7.67 -11.61
N ASP A 67 11.13 -6.55 -11.07
CA ASP A 67 12.04 -5.64 -11.79
C ASP A 67 13.39 -6.32 -12.07
N ALA A 68 13.92 -7.09 -11.11
CA ALA A 68 15.15 -7.85 -11.28
C ALA A 68 15.07 -8.94 -12.39
N LYS A 69 13.86 -9.31 -12.84
CA LYS A 69 13.69 -10.28 -13.94
C LYS A 69 13.65 -9.63 -15.33
N HIS A 70 13.58 -8.30 -15.41
CA HIS A 70 13.55 -7.57 -16.68
C HIS A 70 14.91 -6.98 -17.11
N GLU A 71 15.90 -6.93 -16.22
CA GLU A 71 17.26 -6.45 -16.55
C GLU A 71 18.20 -7.54 -17.11
N ASP A 72 17.79 -8.81 -17.08
CA ASP A 72 18.56 -9.95 -17.59
C ASP A 72 18.16 -10.40 -19.03
N VAL A 73 17.52 -9.51 -19.82
CA VAL A 73 17.17 -9.76 -21.24
C VAL A 73 17.75 -8.69 -22.16
#